data_AF-A0A932TLI4-F1
#
_entry.id   AF-A0A932TLI4-F1
#
_cell.length_a   1.000
_cell.length_b   1.000
_cell.length_c   1.000
_cell.angle_alpha   90.00
_cell.angle_beta   90.00
_cell.angle_gamma   90.00
#
_symmetry.space_group_name_H-M   'P 1'
#
loop_
_entity.id
_entity.type
_entity.pdbx_description
1 polymer ?
#
loop_
_entity_poly.entity_id
_entity_poly.type
_entity_poly.pdbx_seq_one_letter_code
_entity_poly.pdbx_strand_id
1 'polypeptide(L)'
;MTGVARELLLVTRSLADAVAANLPPEHWQGLLDARAERWERLRAARAAWDEETTALLRAVEAADGEVLAQLAAMRAEVAAELASLVGSRRLSAYQKGAEHPHGDRGSRFVDQCR
;
A
#
# COMPACT_ATOMS: atom_id res chain seq x y z
N MET A 1 2.43 -11.91 30.44
CA MET A 1 2.50 -12.05 28.97
C MET A 1 1.36 -11.36 28.23
N THR A 2 0.14 -11.46 28.74
CA THR A 2 -1.03 -10.67 28.31
C THR A 2 -0.75 -9.18 28.12
N GLY A 3 0.12 -8.57 28.94
CA GLY A 3 0.57 -7.18 28.77
C GLY A 3 1.24 -6.89 27.42
N VAL A 4 2.16 -7.75 26.96
CA VAL A 4 2.84 -7.58 25.66
C VAL A 4 1.87 -7.75 24.50
N ALA A 5 0.92 -8.70 24.60
CA ALA A 5 -0.12 -8.90 23.59
C ALA A 5 -1.09 -7.71 23.49
N ARG A 6 -1.48 -7.12 24.63
CA ARG A 6 -2.30 -5.90 24.66
C ARG A 6 -1.57 -4.70 24.09
N GLU A 7 -0.30 -4.50 24.45
CA GLU A 7 0.51 -3.42 23.89
C GLU A 7 0.66 -3.55 22.37
N LEU A 8 0.87 -4.77 21.88
CA LEU A 8 0.96 -5.04 20.44
C LEU A 8 -0.36 -4.69 19.73
N LEU A 9 -1.50 -5.08 20.30
CA LEU A 9 -2.82 -4.75 19.77
C LEU A 9 -3.04 -3.22 19.69
N LEU A 10 -2.64 -2.49 20.73
CA LEU A 10 -2.76 -1.02 20.73
C LEU A 10 -1.91 -0.40 19.62
N VAL A 11 -0.66 -0.84 19.44
CA VAL A 11 0.24 -0.32 18.41
C VAL A 11 -0.27 -0.64 17.01
N THR A 12 -0.72 -1.88 16.76
CA THR A 12 -1.32 -2.25 15.48
C THR A 12 -2.55 -1.40 15.17
N ARG A 13 -3.39 -1.12 16.17
CA ARG A 13 -4.58 -0.27 15.98
C ARG A 13 -4.20 1.19 15.69
N SER A 14 -3.22 1.75 16.41
CA SER A 14 -2.69 3.08 16.11
C SER A 14 -2.06 3.17 14.71
N LEU A 15 -1.46 2.08 14.22
CA LEU A 15 -0.95 2.00 12.85
C LEU A 15 -2.11 2.02 11.84
N ALA A 16 -3.20 1.30 12.11
CA ALA A 16 -4.42 1.34 11.28
C ALA A 16 -5.01 2.77 11.24
N ASP A 17 -5.14 3.42 12.39
CA ASP A 17 -5.65 4.80 12.45
C ASP A 17 -4.74 5.77 11.68
N ALA A 18 -3.41 5.58 11.74
CA ALA A 18 -2.45 6.39 11.00
C ALA A 18 -2.53 6.20 9.48
N VAL A 19 -2.72 4.96 9.02
CA VAL A 19 -2.92 4.63 7.60
C VAL A 19 -4.24 5.20 7.10
N ALA A 20 -5.33 5.01 7.85
CA ALA A 20 -6.64 5.58 7.52
C ALA A 20 -6.63 7.12 7.48
N ALA A 21 -5.86 7.76 8.37
CA ALA A 21 -5.66 9.21 8.39
C ALA A 21 -4.64 9.72 7.34
N ASN A 22 -4.05 8.81 6.55
CA ASN A 22 -3.08 9.12 5.50
C ASN A 22 -1.89 9.96 6.01
N LEU A 23 -1.41 9.64 7.22
CA LEU A 23 -0.31 10.37 7.85
C LEU A 23 1.02 10.17 7.10
N PRO A 24 1.93 11.16 7.13
CA PRO A 24 3.21 11.05 6.45
C PRO A 24 4.05 9.84 6.92
N PRO A 25 4.90 9.27 6.04
CA PRO A 25 5.82 8.17 6.33
C PRO A 25 6.57 8.24 7.66
N GLU A 26 7.10 9.42 8.00
CA GLU A 26 7.82 9.63 9.25
C GLU A 26 6.97 9.36 10.51
N HIS A 27 5.64 9.50 10.44
CA HIS A 27 4.74 9.36 11.59
C HIS A 27 4.39 7.91 11.91
N TRP A 28 4.46 6.99 10.93
CA TRP A 28 4.18 5.57 11.17
C TRP A 28 5.43 4.69 11.26
N GLN A 29 6.62 5.18 10.87
CA GLN A 29 7.88 4.43 11.06
C GLN A 29 8.11 4.05 12.53
N GLY A 30 7.90 4.98 13.46
CA GLY A 30 8.01 4.69 14.89
C GLY A 30 7.01 3.63 15.38
N LEU A 31 5.81 3.58 14.78
CA LEU A 31 4.81 2.56 15.10
C LEU A 31 5.20 1.19 14.55
N LEU A 32 5.81 1.13 13.36
CA LEU A 32 6.35 -0.11 12.79
C LEU A 32 7.47 -0.70 13.64
N ASP A 33 8.43 0.13 14.04
CA ASP A 33 9.57 -0.29 14.86
C ASP A 33 9.06 -0.86 16.20
N ALA A 34 8.13 -0.14 16.81
CA ALA A 34 7.55 -0.52 18.08
C ALA A 34 6.62 -1.76 17.97
N ARG A 35 6.00 -2.00 16.81
CA ARG A 35 5.25 -3.23 16.49
C ARG A 35 6.20 -4.42 16.33
N ALA A 36 7.29 -4.25 15.58
CA ALA A 36 8.30 -5.29 15.35
C ALA A 36 8.94 -5.75 16.67
N GLU A 37 9.34 -4.81 17.52
CA GLU A 37 9.92 -5.09 18.82
C GLU A 37 8.98 -5.91 19.71
N ARG A 38 7.69 -5.55 19.75
CA ARG A 38 6.68 -6.25 20.56
C ARG A 38 6.38 -7.64 20.02
N TRP A 39 6.38 -7.83 18.70
CA TRP A 39 6.27 -9.15 18.09
C TRP A 39 7.44 -10.06 18.47
N GLU A 40 8.68 -9.54 18.48
CA GLU A 40 9.84 -10.31 18.93
C GLU A 40 9.73 -10.71 20.41
N ARG A 41 9.34 -9.77 21.28
CA ARG A 41 9.11 -10.06 22.71
C ARG A 41 8.03 -11.13 22.91
N LEU A 42 6.97 -11.11 22.09
CA LEU A 42 5.89 -12.08 22.17
C LEU A 42 6.30 -13.47 21.67
N ARG A 43 7.09 -13.55 20.58
CA ARG A 43 7.65 -14.81 20.05
C ARG A 43 8.64 -15.45 21.01
N ALA A 44 9.46 -14.65 21.70
CA ALA A 44 10.36 -15.14 22.74
C ALA A 44 9.60 -15.78 23.92
N ALA A 45 8.38 -15.34 24.19
CA ALA A 45 7.53 -15.83 25.28
C ALA A 45 6.60 -17.01 24.90
N ARG A 46 6.79 -17.63 23.72
CA ARG A 46 5.87 -18.63 23.12
C ARG A 46 5.53 -19.83 24.00
N ALA A 47 6.42 -20.23 24.91
CA ALA A 47 6.23 -21.41 25.74
C ALA A 47 5.19 -21.24 26.87
N ALA A 48 4.75 -20.02 27.18
CA ALA A 48 3.88 -19.74 28.33
C ALA A 48 2.51 -19.16 27.92
N TRP A 49 2.10 -19.35 26.67
CA TRP A 49 0.86 -18.75 26.12
C TRP A 49 -0.36 -19.39 26.76
N ASP A 50 -1.15 -18.57 27.46
CA ASP A 50 -2.46 -18.93 27.99
C ASP A 50 -3.58 -18.64 26.97
N GLU A 51 -4.79 -19.05 27.31
CA GLU A 51 -5.98 -18.90 26.45
C GLU A 51 -6.33 -17.41 26.20
N GLU A 52 -6.11 -16.53 27.20
CA GLU A 52 -6.30 -15.08 27.04
C GLU A 52 -5.27 -14.48 26.07
N THR A 53 -4.00 -14.86 26.17
CA THR A 53 -2.94 -14.43 25.25
C THR A 53 -3.24 -14.91 23.82
N THR A 54 -3.80 -16.10 23.67
CA THR A 54 -4.22 -16.65 22.37
C THR A 54 -5.38 -15.87 21.76
N ALA A 55 -6.37 -15.47 22.56
CA ALA A 55 -7.47 -14.62 22.09
C ALA A 55 -6.97 -13.23 21.65
N LEU A 56 -6.04 -12.63 22.40
CA LEU A 56 -5.43 -11.36 22.04
C LEU A 56 -4.59 -11.45 20.76
N LEU A 57 -3.88 -12.55 20.56
CA LEU A 57 -3.14 -12.81 19.32
C LEU A 57 -4.05 -12.83 18.09
N ARG A 58 -5.20 -13.50 18.16
CA ARG A 58 -6.19 -13.48 17.07
C ARG A 58 -6.72 -12.07 16.80
N ALA A 59 -6.90 -11.26 17.84
CA ALA A 59 -7.30 -9.86 17.68
C ALA A 59 -6.19 -9.03 17.00
N VAL A 60 -4.93 -9.27 17.33
CA VAL A 60 -3.76 -8.64 16.66
C VAL A 60 -3.72 -9.04 15.19
N GLU A 61 -3.90 -10.33 14.86
CA GLU A 61 -3.92 -10.82 13.48
C GLU A 61 -5.06 -10.19 12.66
N ALA A 62 -6.25 -10.06 13.24
CA ALA A 62 -7.38 -9.38 12.61
C ALA A 62 -7.09 -7.90 12.32
N ALA A 63 -6.54 -7.19 13.31
CA ALA A 63 -6.17 -5.78 13.17
C ALA A 63 -5.02 -5.58 12.16
N ASP A 64 -4.03 -6.48 12.13
CA ASP A 64 -2.96 -6.48 11.13
C ASP A 64 -3.53 -6.70 9.71
N GLY A 65 -4.54 -7.56 9.57
CA GLY A 65 -5.26 -7.76 8.31
C GLY A 65 -5.94 -6.48 7.80
N GLU A 66 -6.51 -5.69 8.71
CA GLU A 66 -7.12 -4.39 8.38
C GLU A 66 -6.08 -3.39 7.87
N VAL A 67 -4.94 -3.26 8.54
CA VAL A 67 -3.83 -2.40 8.09
C VAL A 67 -3.38 -2.77 6.68
N LEU A 68 -3.21 -4.08 6.42
CA LEU A 68 -2.80 -4.56 5.09
C LEU A 68 -3.84 -4.24 4.01
N ALA A 69 -5.13 -4.35 4.33
CA ALA A 69 -6.21 -4.00 3.41
C ALA A 69 -6.21 -2.50 3.08
N GLN A 70 -6.04 -1.63 4.08
CA GLN A 70 -5.96 -0.18 3.89
C GLN A 70 -4.74 0.21 3.02
N LEU A 71 -3.56 -0.38 3.29
CA LEU A 71 -2.37 -0.16 2.47
C LEU A 71 -2.56 -0.64 1.02
N ALA A 72 -3.27 -1.76 0.82
CA ALA A 72 -3.59 -2.23 -0.52
C ALA A 72 -4.52 -1.26 -1.27
N ALA A 73 -5.51 -0.67 -0.58
CA ALA A 73 -6.39 0.35 -1.15
C ALA A 73 -5.61 1.61 -1.56
N MET A 74 -4.77 2.16 -0.67
CA MET A 74 -3.91 3.31 -0.98
C MET A 74 -3.00 3.04 -2.20
N ARG A 75 -2.41 1.83 -2.29
CA ARG A 75 -1.61 1.44 -3.45
C ARG A 75 -2.42 1.41 -4.75
N ALA A 76 -3.67 0.96 -4.70
CA ALA A 76 -4.55 0.94 -5.86
C ALA A 76 -4.93 2.36 -6.31
N GLU A 77 -5.18 3.27 -5.37
CA GLU A 77 -5.46 4.69 -5.65
C GLU A 77 -4.26 5.37 -6.33
N VAL A 78 -3.05 5.24 -5.77
CA VAL A 78 -1.83 5.78 -6.38
C VAL A 78 -1.58 5.19 -7.76
N ALA A 79 -1.82 3.88 -7.95
CA ALA A 79 -1.68 3.25 -9.25
C ALA A 79 -2.68 3.80 -10.28
N ALA A 80 -3.93 4.06 -9.87
CA ALA A 80 -4.95 4.67 -10.72
C ALA A 80 -4.59 6.11 -11.10
N GLU A 81 -4.10 6.91 -10.16
CA GLU A 81 -3.62 8.28 -10.44
C GLU A 81 -2.44 8.29 -11.42
N LEU A 82 -1.46 7.41 -11.22
CA LEU A 82 -0.33 7.27 -12.15
C LEU A 82 -0.78 6.85 -13.54
N ALA A 83 -1.71 5.89 -13.64
CA ALA A 83 -2.27 5.46 -14.92
C ALA A 83 -3.02 6.62 -15.63
N SER A 84 -3.77 7.42 -14.88
CA SER A 84 -4.44 8.62 -15.38
C SER A 84 -3.45 9.66 -15.90
N LEU A 85 -2.38 9.95 -15.14
CA LEU A 85 -1.32 10.87 -15.55
C LEU A 85 -0.59 10.40 -16.82
N VAL A 86 -0.29 9.10 -16.93
CA VAL A 86 0.33 8.51 -18.12
C VAL A 86 -0.63 8.58 -19.32
N GLY A 87 -1.92 8.30 -19.12
CA GLY A 87 -2.96 8.42 -20.14
C GLY A 87 -3.12 9.86 -20.65
N SER A 88 -3.13 10.83 -19.74
CA SER A 88 -3.18 12.27 -20.05
C SER A 88 -1.95 12.72 -20.84
N ARG A 89 -0.73 12.30 -20.44
CA ARG A 89 0.49 12.59 -21.20
C ARG A 89 0.48 11.98 -22.60
N ARG A 90 -0.05 10.76 -22.75
CA ARG A 90 -0.23 10.12 -24.06
C ARG A 90 -1.23 10.89 -24.94
N LEU A 91 -2.38 11.27 -24.41
CA LEU A 91 -3.38 12.08 -25.13
C LEU A 91 -2.81 13.43 -25.57
N SER A 92 -2.07 14.11 -24.70
CA SER A 92 -1.38 15.37 -25.06
C SER A 92 -0.35 15.19 -26.17
N ALA A 93 0.41 14.08 -26.16
CA ALA A 93 1.36 13.77 -27.23
C ALA A 93 0.65 13.47 -28.58
N TYR A 94 -0.49 12.76 -28.56
CA TYR A 94 -1.31 12.54 -29.75
C TYR A 94 -1.90 13.85 -30.29
N GLN A 95 -2.42 14.72 -29.42
CA GLN A 95 -2.97 16.02 -29.81
C GLN A 95 -1.89 16.94 -30.41
N LYS A 96 -0.70 17.03 -29.79
CA LYS A 96 0.44 17.77 -30.37
C LYS A 96 0.91 17.20 -31.71
N GLY A 97 0.85 15.88 -31.88
CA GLY A 97 1.14 15.22 -33.17
C GLY A 97 0.07 15.48 -34.24
N ALA A 98 -1.18 15.75 -33.84
CA ALA A 98 -2.28 16.09 -34.73
C ALA A 98 -2.34 17.59 -35.07
N GLU A 99 -1.85 18.47 -34.20
CA GLU A 99 -1.80 19.93 -34.40
C GLU A 99 -0.61 20.40 -35.27
N HIS A 100 0.38 19.53 -35.53
CA HIS A 100 1.39 19.73 -36.57
C HIS A 100 1.24 18.74 -37.73
N PRO A 101 0.20 18.88 -38.58
CA PRO A 101 0.23 18.25 -39.88
C PRO A 101 1.17 19.07 -40.77
N HIS A 102 2.10 18.37 -41.43
CA HIS A 102 2.94 18.81 -42.56
C HIS A 102 4.43 19.02 -42.27
N GLY A 103 5.18 18.05 -42.82
CA GLY A 103 6.63 18.07 -43.00
C GLY A 103 7.13 16.81 -43.70
N ASP A 104 6.47 16.41 -44.79
CA ASP A 104 7.03 15.66 -45.92
C ASP A 104 8.02 14.51 -45.63
N ARG A 105 7.51 13.28 -45.49
CA ARG A 105 8.12 12.00 -45.97
C ARG A 105 7.29 10.81 -45.48
N GLY A 106 6.47 10.26 -46.36
CA GLY A 106 5.68 9.06 -46.09
C GLY A 106 5.13 8.41 -47.36
N SER A 107 5.92 8.42 -48.44
CA SER A 107 5.64 7.57 -49.60
C SER A 107 5.96 6.12 -49.22
N ARG A 108 5.00 5.24 -49.55
CA ARG A 108 5.04 3.77 -49.51
C ARG A 108 4.77 3.13 -48.14
N PHE A 109 3.51 2.73 -47.93
CA PHE A 109 3.16 1.37 -47.48
C PHE A 109 1.63 1.16 -47.57
N VAL A 110 1.08 1.25 -48.79
CA VAL A 110 -0.23 0.66 -49.10
C VAL A 110 -0.07 -0.08 -50.42
N ASP A 111 0.52 -1.26 -50.34
CA ASP A 111 0.34 -2.32 -51.32
C ASP A 111 0.86 -3.64 -50.76
N GLN A 112 0.10 -4.22 -49.83
CA GLN A 112 0.22 -5.65 -49.53
C GLN A 112 -1.12 -6.20 -49.02
N CYS A 113 -2.14 -6.13 -49.88
CA CYS A 113 -3.30 -7.02 -49.86
C CYS A 113 -3.80 -7.17 -51.30
N ARG A 114 -3.05 -7.90 -52.12
CA ARG A 114 -3.56 -8.61 -53.29
C ARG A 114 -2.75 -9.87 -53.52
#